data_AF-A0A965MZL7-F1
#
_entry.id   AF-A0A965MZL7-F1
#
_cell.length_a   1.000
_cell.length_b   1.000
_cell.length_c   1.000
_cell.angle_alpha   90.00
_cell.angle_beta   90.00
_cell.angle_gamma   90.00
#
_symmetry.space_group_name_H-M   'P 1'
#
loop_
_entity.id
_entity.type
_entity.pdbx_description
1 polymer ?
#
loop_
_entity_poly.entity_id
_entity_poly.type
_entity_poly.pdbx_seq_one_letter_code
_entity_poly.pdbx_strand_id
1 'polypeptide(L)'
;FALDLVARAGDNWYYRMIPDGFFEITKPISELGIGYDQLPDFIKNNQVLNANIKSFLASISNIPNNKTVDEYIKLNQIPDNQNDMIIRLNHLMKQNNCLEAWCLLLAFDNYYNKTT
;
A
#
# COMPACT_ATOMS: atom_id res chain seq x y z
N PHE A 1 13.34 -29.54 31.37
CA PHE A 1 12.35 -28.62 30.79
C PHE A 1 12.53 -27.26 31.45
N ALA A 2 13.14 -26.31 30.75
CA ALA A 2 13.27 -24.94 31.25
C ALA A 2 11.98 -24.18 30.88
N LEU A 3 11.34 -23.58 31.88
CA LEU A 3 10.10 -22.84 31.74
C LEU A 3 10.45 -21.38 31.38
N ASP A 4 10.20 -20.97 30.13
CA ASP A 4 10.46 -19.60 29.66
C ASP A 4 9.23 -18.73 29.95
N LEU A 5 9.27 -17.98 31.05
CA LEU A 5 8.18 -17.12 31.50
C LEU A 5 8.35 -15.72 30.91
N VAL A 6 7.34 -15.30 30.14
CA VAL A 6 7.25 -13.95 29.58
C VAL A 6 6.05 -13.23 30.21
N ALA A 7 6.28 -12.07 30.82
CA ALA A 7 5.27 -11.24 31.46
C ALA A 7 5.04 -9.92 30.68
N ARG A 8 3.79 -9.44 30.68
CA ARG A 8 3.41 -8.18 30.04
C ARG A 8 3.68 -7.03 31.00
N ALA A 9 4.57 -6.12 30.62
CA ALA A 9 5.02 -5.00 31.45
C ALA A 9 4.47 -3.65 30.96
N GLY A 10 3.19 -3.59 30.54
CA GLY A 10 2.55 -2.33 30.11
C GLY A 10 3.13 -1.73 28.80
N ASP A 11 2.29 -0.97 28.10
CA ASP A 11 2.62 -0.37 26.78
C ASP A 11 3.29 -1.33 25.77
N ASN A 12 4.48 -1.03 25.25
CA ASN A 12 5.26 -1.86 24.32
C ASN A 12 6.28 -2.79 25.02
N TRP A 13 6.29 -2.82 26.36
CA TRP A 13 7.35 -3.48 27.12
C TRP A 13 6.95 -4.90 27.51
N TYR A 14 7.84 -5.83 27.19
CA TYR A 14 7.75 -7.23 27.56
C TYR A 14 8.93 -7.58 28.46
N TYR A 15 8.68 -8.43 29.45
CA TYR A 15 9.70 -8.92 30.36
C TYR A 15 9.88 -10.42 30.20
N ARG A 16 11.08 -10.86 29.84
CA ARG A 16 11.51 -12.27 29.91
C ARG A 16 12.32 -12.45 31.18
N MET A 17 12.15 -13.57 31.88
CA MET A 17 12.84 -13.85 33.14
C MET A 17 14.33 -14.18 32.95
N ILE A 18 15.13 -13.20 32.52
CA ILE A 18 16.61 -13.22 32.42
C ILE A 18 17.16 -11.92 33.07
N PRO A 19 18.44 -11.87 33.50
CA PRO A 19 19.00 -10.71 34.22
C PRO A 19 18.85 -9.35 33.51
N ASP A 20 18.80 -9.36 32.16
CA ASP A 20 18.59 -8.19 31.29
C ASP A 20 17.21 -8.22 30.58
N GLY A 21 16.20 -8.72 31.27
CA GLY A 21 14.94 -9.23 30.72
C GLY A 21 13.94 -8.28 30.09
N PHE A 22 14.19 -6.97 30.06
CA PHE A 22 13.28 -6.02 29.42
C PHE A 22 13.56 -5.90 27.93
N PHE A 23 12.54 -6.15 27.10
CA PHE A 23 12.62 -5.88 25.67
C PHE A 23 11.37 -5.14 25.20
N GLU A 24 11.57 -4.12 24.37
CA GLU A 24 10.49 -3.41 23.71
C GLU A 24 10.13 -4.16 22.42
N ILE A 25 8.87 -4.55 22.27
CA ILE A 25 8.34 -4.95 20.97
C ILE A 25 7.64 -3.70 20.41
N THR A 26 8.31 -2.99 19.50
CA THR A 26 7.63 -1.96 18.72
C THR A 26 6.45 -2.61 18.01
N LYS A 27 5.24 -2.11 18.28
CA LYS A 27 4.05 -2.47 17.51
C LYS A 27 4.44 -2.31 16.03
N PRO A 28 4.21 -3.30 15.14
CA PRO A 28 4.21 -3.00 13.73
C PRO A 28 3.22 -1.86 13.60
N ILE A 29 3.69 -0.69 13.23
CA ILE A 29 2.83 0.46 13.00
C ILE A 29 2.03 -0.01 11.79
N SER A 30 0.86 -0.60 12.02
CA SER A 30 -0.08 -0.87 10.94
C SER A 30 -0.43 0.51 10.44
N GLU A 31 0.25 0.94 9.37
CA GLU A 31 0.00 2.22 8.77
C GLU A 31 -1.48 2.25 8.41
N LEU A 32 -2.21 3.17 9.04
CA LEU A 32 -3.63 3.35 8.77
C LEU A 32 -3.72 3.78 7.30
N GLY A 33 -4.32 2.93 6.47
CA GLY A 33 -4.64 3.29 5.09
C GLY A 33 -5.54 4.53 5.07
N ILE A 34 -5.47 5.32 4.00
CA ILE A 34 -6.28 6.54 3.82
C ILE A 34 -7.79 6.28 3.91
N GLY A 35 -8.24 5.05 3.62
CA GLY A 35 -9.64 4.69 3.61
C GLY A 35 -10.36 5.09 2.32
N TYR A 36 -11.53 4.49 2.07
CA TYR A 36 -12.27 4.67 0.83
C TYR A 36 -12.76 6.12 0.62
N ASP A 37 -13.14 6.80 1.71
CA ASP A 37 -13.68 8.16 1.64
C ASP A 37 -12.65 9.19 1.16
N GLN A 38 -11.38 8.96 1.48
CA GLN A 38 -10.25 9.80 1.07
C GLN A 38 -9.75 9.48 -0.35
N LEU A 39 -10.35 8.52 -1.04
CA LEU A 39 -10.01 8.26 -2.44
C LEU A 39 -10.41 9.46 -3.32
N PRO A 40 -9.56 9.84 -4.27
CA PRO A 40 -9.90 10.82 -5.30
C PRO A 40 -11.14 10.42 -6.12
N ASP A 41 -11.89 11.42 -6.59
CA ASP A 41 -13.11 11.19 -7.36
C ASP A 41 -12.86 10.48 -8.69
N PHE A 42 -11.70 10.68 -9.31
CA PHE A 42 -11.31 9.97 -10.54
C PHE A 42 -11.16 8.46 -10.31
N ILE A 43 -10.90 7.99 -9.09
CA ILE A 43 -10.85 6.56 -8.72
C ILE A 43 -12.25 6.08 -8.33
N LYS A 44 -12.96 6.85 -7.49
CA LYS A 44 -14.30 6.49 -7.01
C LYS A 44 -15.30 6.36 -8.16
N ASN A 45 -15.28 7.31 -9.09
CA ASN A 45 -16.22 7.36 -10.22
C ASN A 45 -15.78 6.51 -11.41
N ASN A 46 -14.58 5.90 -11.37
CA ASN A 46 -14.12 5.04 -12.45
C ASN A 46 -14.93 3.73 -12.46
N GLN A 47 -15.69 3.50 -13.54
CA GLN A 47 -16.49 2.28 -13.73
C GLN A 47 -15.63 1.08 -14.13
N VAL A 48 -14.41 1.31 -14.64
CA VAL A 48 -13.47 0.26 -15.05
C VAL A 48 -12.78 -0.37 -13.84
N LEU A 49 -12.64 0.38 -12.74
CA LEU A 49 -12.06 -0.14 -11.51
C LEU A 49 -13.11 -0.87 -10.67
N ASN A 50 -12.86 -2.15 -10.41
CA ASN A 50 -13.72 -2.95 -9.53
C ASN A 50 -13.59 -2.50 -8.06
N ALA A 51 -14.62 -2.80 -7.26
CA ALA A 51 -14.64 -2.48 -5.82
C ALA A 51 -13.40 -3.01 -5.07
N ASN A 52 -12.90 -4.19 -5.45
CA ASN A 52 -11.69 -4.77 -4.87
C ASN A 52 -10.45 -3.91 -5.12
N ILE A 53 -10.28 -3.39 -6.34
CA ILE A 53 -9.16 -2.53 -6.69
C ILE A 53 -9.26 -1.20 -5.93
N LYS A 54 -10.46 -0.61 -5.83
CA LYS A 54 -10.69 0.61 -5.04
C LYS A 54 -10.35 0.41 -3.58
N SER A 55 -10.81 -0.70 -2.99
CA SER A 55 -10.49 -1.07 -1.61
C SER A 55 -8.97 -1.23 -1.40
N PHE A 56 -8.30 -1.89 -2.34
CA PHE A 56 -6.84 -2.06 -2.28
C PHE A 56 -6.09 -0.73 -2.36
N LEU A 57 -6.50 0.17 -3.26
CA LEU A 57 -5.92 1.52 -3.36
C LEU A 57 -6.18 2.34 -2.10
N ALA A 58 -7.32 2.16 -1.44
CA ALA A 58 -7.64 2.81 -0.16
C ALA A 58 -6.77 2.31 1.01
N SER A 59 -6.13 1.14 0.88
CA SER A 59 -5.19 0.63 1.87
C SER A 59 -3.83 1.34 1.85
N ILE A 60 -3.58 2.25 0.90
CA ILE A 60 -2.32 2.99 0.88
C ILE A 60 -2.23 3.93 2.08
N SER A 61 -1.06 3.99 2.70
CA SER A 61 -0.76 4.92 3.79
C SER A 61 -0.51 6.34 3.30
N ASN A 62 0.19 6.45 2.17
CA ASN A 62 0.62 7.72 1.61
C ASN A 62 0.60 7.68 0.08
N ILE A 63 -0.04 8.66 -0.53
CA ILE A 63 -0.16 8.76 -2.00
C ILE A 63 1.24 9.02 -2.59
N PRO A 64 1.65 8.31 -3.66
CA PRO A 64 2.96 8.51 -4.26
C PRO A 64 3.09 9.92 -4.83
N ASN A 65 4.28 10.50 -4.68
CA ASN A 65 4.57 11.83 -5.19
C ASN A 65 4.91 11.77 -6.68
N ASN A 66 4.79 12.90 -7.39
CA ASN A 66 5.03 12.98 -8.84
C ASN A 66 6.39 12.41 -9.26
N LYS A 67 7.45 12.65 -8.46
CA LYS A 67 8.79 12.10 -8.71
C LYS A 67 8.80 10.57 -8.78
N THR A 68 8.11 9.92 -7.85
CA THR A 68 8.02 8.44 -7.78
C THR A 68 7.25 7.89 -8.98
N VAL A 69 6.21 8.61 -9.43
CA VAL A 69 5.44 8.26 -10.63
C VAL A 69 6.32 8.40 -11.89
N ASP A 70 7.07 9.49 -12.02
CA ASP A 70 8.03 9.70 -13.12
C ASP A 70 9.12 8.62 -13.17
N GLU A 71 9.67 8.22 -12.02
CA GLU A 71 10.64 7.12 -11.94
C GLU A 71 9.99 5.79 -12.34
N TYR A 72 8.77 5.52 -11.87
CA TYR A 72 8.03 4.32 -12.26
C TYR A 72 7.82 4.25 -13.78
N ILE A 73 7.43 5.35 -14.42
CA ILE A 73 7.23 5.47 -15.87
C ILE A 73 8.53 5.20 -16.64
N LYS A 74 9.68 5.68 -16.14
CA LYS A 74 10.98 5.45 -16.80
C LYS A 74 11.43 3.99 -16.72
N LEU A 75 11.10 3.32 -15.62
CA LEU A 75 11.52 1.94 -15.35
C LEU A 75 10.54 0.90 -15.90
N ASN A 76 9.26 1.26 -16.03
CA ASN A 76 8.20 0.35 -16.42
C ASN A 76 7.46 0.83 -17.66
N GLN A 77 7.17 -0.09 -18.57
CA GLN A 77 6.27 0.17 -19.69
C GLN A 77 4.85 0.35 -19.17
N ILE A 78 4.21 1.45 -19.59
CA ILE A 78 2.82 1.76 -19.27
C ILE A 78 1.93 0.94 -20.21
N PRO A 79 0.85 0.34 -19.70
CA PRO A 79 -0.09 -0.39 -20.54
C PRO A 79 -0.81 0.54 -21.52
N ASP A 80 -0.93 0.10 -22.78
CA ASP A 80 -1.58 0.84 -23.87
C ASP A 80 -3.13 0.79 -23.81
N ASN A 81 -3.68 -0.09 -22.98
CA ASN A 81 -5.12 -0.27 -22.85
C ASN A 81 -5.53 -0.50 -21.39
N GLN A 82 -6.82 -0.28 -21.13
CA GLN A 82 -7.40 -0.41 -19.79
C GLN A 82 -7.39 -1.86 -19.28
N ASN A 83 -7.51 -2.86 -20.17
CA ASN A 83 -7.53 -4.27 -19.76
C ASN A 83 -6.18 -4.72 -19.21
N ASP A 84 -5.09 -4.37 -19.89
CA ASP A 84 -3.71 -4.65 -19.46
C ASP A 84 -3.38 -3.91 -18.16
N MET A 85 -3.88 -2.68 -17.99
CA MET A 85 -3.80 -1.97 -16.71
C MET A 85 -4.48 -2.76 -15.59
N ILE A 86 -5.71 -3.23 -15.79
CA ILE A 86 -6.43 -4.03 -14.78
C ILE A 86 -5.70 -5.34 -14.48
N ILE A 87 -5.19 -6.04 -15.50
CA ILE A 87 -4.43 -7.29 -15.32
C ILE A 87 -3.21 -7.02 -14.43
N ARG A 88 -2.47 -5.95 -14.71
CA ARG A 88 -1.27 -5.58 -13.96
C ARG A 88 -1.60 -5.11 -12.54
N LEU A 89 -2.70 -4.37 -12.34
CA LEU A 89 -3.21 -4.02 -11.02
C LEU A 89 -3.55 -5.27 -10.21
N ASN A 90 -4.25 -6.24 -10.79
CA ASN A 90 -4.55 -7.51 -10.12
C ASN A 90 -3.28 -8.30 -9.76
N HIS A 91 -2.23 -8.23 -10.57
CA HIS A 91 -0.93 -8.82 -10.25
C HIS A 91 -0.28 -8.13 -9.06
N LEU A 92 -0.24 -6.79 -9.05
CA LEU A 92 0.31 -5.98 -7.96
C LEU A 92 -0.46 -6.18 -6.65
N MET A 93 -1.78 -6.39 -6.73
CA MET A 93 -2.62 -6.76 -5.59
C MET A 93 -2.18 -8.08 -4.95
N LYS A 94 -1.87 -9.11 -5.76
CA LYS A 94 -1.36 -10.39 -5.25
C LYS A 94 0.00 -10.26 -4.58
N GLN A 95 0.80 -9.29 -5.00
CA GLN A 95 2.09 -8.96 -4.41
C GLN A 95 1.98 -8.00 -3.21
N ASN A 96 0.77 -7.58 -2.85
CA ASN A 96 0.50 -6.59 -1.81
C ASN A 96 1.26 -5.26 -2.01
N ASN A 97 1.55 -4.89 -3.27
CA ASN A 97 2.30 -3.70 -3.60
C ASN A 97 1.36 -2.57 -4.03
N CYS A 98 0.81 -1.87 -3.03
CA CYS A 98 -0.17 -0.79 -3.27
C CYS A 98 0.47 0.46 -3.88
N LEU A 99 1.71 0.77 -3.52
CA LEU A 99 2.43 1.93 -4.04
C LEU A 99 2.62 1.84 -5.56
N GLU A 100 3.08 0.68 -6.06
CA GLU A 100 3.22 0.48 -7.51
C GLU A 100 1.87 0.51 -8.23
N ALA A 101 0.81 0.00 -7.61
CA ALA A 101 -0.53 0.06 -8.19
C ALA A 101 -1.01 1.50 -8.35
N TRP A 102 -0.75 2.36 -7.36
CA TRP A 102 -1.00 3.79 -7.46
C TRP A 102 -0.15 4.47 -8.52
N CYS A 103 1.16 4.17 -8.58
CA CYS A 103 2.04 4.73 -9.61
C CYS A 103 1.59 4.33 -11.02
N LEU A 104 1.20 3.07 -11.23
CA LEU A 104 0.67 2.58 -12.51
C LEU A 104 -0.61 3.33 -12.91
N LEU A 105 -1.53 3.50 -11.96
CA LEU A 105 -2.80 4.17 -12.20
C LEU A 105 -2.60 5.65 -12.55
N LEU A 106 -1.77 6.36 -11.77
CA LEU A 106 -1.44 7.76 -12.02
C LEU A 106 -0.61 7.94 -13.30
N ALA A 107 0.29 7.01 -13.60
CA ALA A 107 1.04 7.00 -14.85
C ALA A 107 0.10 6.86 -16.05
N PHE A 108 -0.83 5.90 -16.01
CA PHE A 108 -1.83 5.75 -17.05
C PHE A 108 -2.67 7.03 -17.18
N ASP A 109 -3.23 7.54 -16.09
CA ASP A 109 -4.02 8.77 -16.08
C ASP A 109 -3.27 9.97 -16.69
N ASN A 110 -2.00 10.17 -16.31
CA ASN A 110 -1.13 11.22 -16.86
C ASN A 110 -0.88 11.08 -18.36
N TYR A 111 -0.85 9.86 -18.90
CA TYR A 111 -0.62 9.63 -20.32
C TYR A 111 -1.86 9.95 -21.16
N TYR A 112 -3.06 9.68 -20.67
CA TYR A 112 -4.31 9.94 -21.41
C TYR A 112 -4.90 11.33 -21.12
N ASN A 113 -4.64 11.92 -19.96
CA ASN A 113 -5.13 13.26 -19.60
C ASN A 113 -4.20 14.40 -20.05
N LYS A 114 -2.96 14.14 -20.50
CA LYS A 114 -2.08 15.16 -21.12
C LYS A 114 -2.49 15.60 -22.53
N THR A 115 -3.51 14.96 -23.11
CA THR A 115 -4.01 15.26 -24.47
C THR A 115 -5.20 16.22 -24.52
N THR A 116 -5.59 16.86 -23.41
CA THR A 116 -6.57 17.96 -23.38
C THR A 116 -5.97 19.17 -22.67
#